data_AF-A0A2A2WEX8-F1
#
_entry.id   AF-A0A2A2WEX8-F1
#
_cell.length_a   1.000
_cell.length_b   1.000
_cell.length_c   1.000
_cell.angle_alpha   90.00
_cell.angle_beta   90.00
_cell.angle_gamma   90.00
#
_symmetry.space_group_name_H-M   'P 1'
#
loop_
_entity.id
_entity.type
_entity.pdbx_description
1 polymer ?
#
loop_
_entity_poly.entity_id
_entity_poly.type
_entity_poly.pdbx_seq_one_letter_code
_entity_poly.pdbx_strand_id
1 'polypeptide(L)'
;MYRWLLCFRYLKTRYIALASIISVTLGVATLIVVNSVMSGFSTEMHERLHGLASDVMIECHATGGMPDPDAHLREIERICGSALVGSSVSVSVPSMLGIDFRGQQIGRHVNLIGLDPATYDSVSDFGKYLLHPENQKSASFELRESGYAPDRKELAAAGWRHRRDRVSEERRIEQMVAQERKMMAELHRKASGQTEPTEQDEAAANAAKGPSFGPSFSQPLISGSDDRLVAAVDPMTEQFPGIILGISTCSVRHRDEAGQVKDHYYAQPGDDVRMIFPNAAGETKVINQKFTVVDLYESGMSEYDSTFAFVRLDQLQEFRGMIDPETGVRSVTTIQLKLAEGTDLNVIRDALRDRFPPELYAYNIQTWRDLQGPLLSAVRLETTILNILLFLIIAVAGFGILATFFMIVVEKTRDIGTLKALGASGRGVSSIFMTYGLLLGFVGSGAGLIGGLLFVHYINDIAELLEMFTGQEVFDPTVYYFTEIPTIVHPFTLVWVMCGAVGIAVMASVLPAMRAARMHPVQALRFE
;
A
#
# COMPACT_ATOMS: atom_id res chain seq x y z
N MET A 1 31.43 -9.45 48.81
CA MET A 1 32.03 -8.17 48.37
C MET A 1 33.25 -8.32 47.45
N TYR A 2 34.31 -9.07 47.80
CA TYR A 2 35.54 -9.18 47.00
C TYR A 2 35.36 -9.66 45.53
N ARG A 3 34.42 -10.59 45.27
CA ARG A 3 34.12 -11.11 43.92
C ARG A 3 33.68 -10.02 42.92
N TRP A 4 32.91 -9.05 43.39
CA TRP A 4 32.40 -7.94 42.58
C TRP A 4 33.52 -6.94 42.23
N LEU A 5 34.38 -6.65 43.21
CA LEU A 5 35.52 -5.76 43.08
C LEU A 5 36.58 -6.30 42.10
N LEU A 6 36.83 -7.61 42.12
CA LEU A 6 37.66 -8.26 41.11
C LEU A 6 37.06 -8.15 39.71
N CYS A 7 35.79 -8.54 39.52
CA CYS A 7 35.15 -8.50 38.19
C CYS A 7 35.22 -7.10 37.57
N PHE A 8 34.98 -6.05 38.35
CA PHE A 8 35.02 -4.68 37.87
C PHE A 8 36.43 -4.23 37.48
N ARG A 9 37.46 -4.62 38.27
CA ARG A 9 38.85 -4.31 37.94
C ARG A 9 39.32 -5.04 36.67
N TYR A 10 38.87 -6.27 36.46
CA TYR A 10 39.12 -7.07 35.25
C TYR A 10 38.42 -6.50 34.01
N LEU A 11 37.21 -5.93 34.14
CA LEU A 11 36.46 -5.34 33.03
C LEU A 11 37.14 -4.07 32.47
N LYS A 12 37.74 -3.24 33.33
CA LYS A 12 38.26 -1.92 32.95
C LYS A 12 39.66 -1.94 32.33
N THR A 13 40.38 -3.06 32.36
CA THR A 13 41.81 -3.11 32.00
C THR A 13 42.13 -3.78 30.66
N ARG A 14 41.16 -4.35 29.92
CA ARG A 14 41.46 -5.02 28.63
C ARG A 14 40.44 -4.74 27.54
N TYR A 15 40.96 -4.30 26.38
CA TYR A 15 40.23 -4.11 25.11
C TYR A 15 39.43 -5.35 24.65
N ILE A 16 39.85 -6.54 25.07
CA ILE A 16 39.23 -7.82 24.72
C ILE A 16 37.80 -7.93 25.27
N ALA A 17 37.55 -7.45 26.49
CA ALA A 17 36.19 -7.45 27.06
C ALA A 17 35.27 -6.46 26.34
N LEU A 18 35.82 -5.31 25.91
CA LEU A 18 35.09 -4.31 25.13
C LEU A 18 34.65 -4.88 23.78
N ALA A 19 35.49 -5.67 23.12
CA ALA A 19 35.16 -6.31 21.85
C ALA A 19 33.95 -7.25 21.98
N SER A 20 33.85 -8.04 23.06
CA SER A 20 32.67 -8.87 23.30
C SER A 20 31.41 -8.04 23.58
N ILE A 21 31.53 -6.96 24.35
CA ILE A 21 30.40 -6.07 24.63
C ILE A 21 29.89 -5.48 23.32
N ILE A 22 30.78 -4.94 22.47
CA ILE A 22 30.41 -4.37 21.17
C ILE A 22 29.71 -5.42 20.28
N SER A 23 30.22 -6.66 20.25
CA SER A 23 29.61 -7.74 19.47
C SER A 23 28.19 -8.07 19.95
N VAL A 24 27.97 -8.16 21.26
CA VAL A 24 26.63 -8.38 21.84
C VAL A 24 25.72 -7.17 21.58
N THR A 25 26.22 -5.96 21.82
CA THR A 25 25.50 -4.70 21.60
C THR A 25 25.01 -4.60 20.16
N LEU A 26 25.89 -4.84 19.18
CA LEU A 26 25.55 -4.78 17.77
C LEU A 26 24.51 -5.85 17.41
N GLY A 27 24.71 -7.10 17.86
CA GLY A 27 23.75 -8.18 17.59
C GLY A 27 22.35 -7.89 18.14
N VAL A 28 22.25 -7.37 19.37
CA VAL A 28 20.98 -7.00 19.99
C VAL A 28 20.35 -5.79 19.33
N ALA A 29 21.14 -4.73 19.05
CA ALA A 29 20.65 -3.53 18.39
C ALA A 29 20.10 -3.85 16.99
N THR A 30 20.84 -4.61 16.18
CA THR A 30 20.40 -5.04 14.84
C THR A 30 19.09 -5.83 14.92
N LEU A 31 18.95 -6.72 15.90
CA LEU A 31 17.73 -7.51 16.07
C LEU A 31 16.53 -6.62 16.36
N ILE A 32 16.69 -5.67 17.29
CA ILE A 32 15.63 -4.73 17.66
C ILE A 32 15.21 -3.90 16.45
N VAL A 33 16.18 -3.33 15.71
CA VAL A 33 15.90 -2.52 14.52
C VAL A 33 15.14 -3.34 13.49
N VAL A 34 15.67 -4.50 13.08
CA VAL A 34 15.06 -5.35 12.04
C VAL A 34 13.65 -5.77 12.45
N ASN A 35 13.47 -6.26 13.68
CA ASN A 35 12.14 -6.69 14.11
C ASN A 35 11.15 -5.52 14.20
N SER A 36 11.61 -4.32 14.58
CA SER A 36 10.72 -3.15 14.71
C SER A 36 10.26 -2.62 13.36
N VAL A 37 11.18 -2.54 12.37
CA VAL A 37 10.86 -2.14 11.00
C VAL A 37 9.94 -3.16 10.35
N MET A 38 10.24 -4.46 10.48
CA MET A 38 9.39 -5.50 9.88
C MET A 38 8.01 -5.57 10.49
N SER A 39 7.90 -5.41 11.82
CA SER A 39 6.60 -5.36 12.48
C SER A 39 5.83 -4.12 12.02
N GLY A 40 6.49 -2.96 11.93
CA GLY A 40 5.87 -1.74 11.43
C GLY A 40 5.35 -1.88 10.01
N PHE A 41 6.20 -2.31 9.08
CA PHE A 41 5.82 -2.50 7.68
C PHE A 41 4.70 -3.53 7.52
N SER A 42 4.82 -4.70 8.15
CA SER A 42 3.80 -5.74 8.03
C SER A 42 2.46 -5.30 8.62
N THR A 43 2.44 -4.54 9.72
CA THR A 43 1.19 -4.03 10.32
C THR A 43 0.58 -2.95 9.45
N GLU A 44 1.36 -1.97 8.98
CA GLU A 44 0.89 -0.89 8.10
C GLU A 44 0.30 -1.47 6.80
N MET A 45 1.00 -2.42 6.17
CA MET A 45 0.50 -3.13 5.00
C MET A 45 -0.79 -3.89 5.31
N HIS A 46 -0.86 -4.58 6.45
CA HIS A 46 -2.04 -5.34 6.84
C HIS A 46 -3.25 -4.44 7.09
N GLU A 47 -3.08 -3.36 7.85
CA GLU A 47 -4.15 -2.42 8.19
C GLU A 47 -4.72 -1.74 6.95
N ARG A 48 -3.87 -1.30 6.01
CA ARG A 48 -4.32 -0.69 4.75
C ARG A 48 -5.05 -1.69 3.85
N LEU A 49 -4.53 -2.91 3.71
CA LEU A 49 -5.19 -3.96 2.91
C LEU A 49 -6.55 -4.35 3.51
N HIS A 50 -6.63 -4.43 4.83
CA HIS A 50 -7.86 -4.77 5.55
C HIS A 50 -8.87 -3.62 5.57
N GLY A 51 -8.42 -2.36 5.56
CA GLY A 51 -9.30 -1.19 5.52
C GLY A 51 -10.07 -1.07 4.22
N LEU A 52 -9.43 -1.37 3.08
CA LEU A 52 -10.07 -1.26 1.76
C LEU A 52 -10.96 -2.47 1.43
N ALA A 53 -10.58 -3.67 1.89
CA ALA A 53 -11.27 -4.91 1.55
C ALA A 53 -12.29 -5.33 2.62
N SER A 54 -13.40 -5.92 2.18
CA SER A 54 -14.32 -6.62 3.08
C SER A 54 -13.72 -7.94 3.61
N ASP A 55 -14.15 -8.41 4.78
CA ASP A 55 -13.56 -9.59 5.41
C ASP A 55 -13.75 -10.87 4.57
N VAL A 56 -14.96 -11.04 4.03
CA VAL A 56 -15.34 -12.12 3.11
C VAL A 56 -16.06 -11.51 1.92
N MET A 57 -15.67 -11.95 0.72
CA MET A 57 -16.26 -11.53 -0.54
C MET A 57 -16.80 -12.75 -1.28
N ILE A 58 -18.01 -12.62 -1.82
CA ILE A 58 -18.65 -13.57 -2.70
C ILE A 58 -18.72 -12.90 -4.07
N GLU A 59 -17.95 -13.39 -5.04
CA GLU A 59 -17.97 -12.91 -6.42
C GLU A 59 -18.68 -13.90 -7.33
N CYS A 60 -19.50 -13.40 -8.24
CA CYS A 60 -20.12 -14.17 -9.31
C CYS A 60 -19.44 -13.84 -10.63
N HIS A 61 -18.93 -14.88 -11.30
CA HIS A 61 -18.27 -14.71 -12.60
C HIS A 61 -19.25 -14.82 -13.79
N ALA A 62 -20.55 -15.02 -13.54
CA ALA A 62 -21.55 -15.00 -14.59
C ALA A 62 -21.80 -13.57 -15.08
N THR A 63 -21.89 -13.38 -16.39
CA THR A 63 -22.10 -12.06 -17.02
C THR A 63 -23.33 -11.32 -16.49
N GLY A 64 -24.40 -12.05 -16.18
CA GLY A 64 -25.66 -11.53 -15.62
C GLY A 64 -25.65 -11.29 -14.10
N GLY A 65 -24.58 -11.69 -13.40
CA GLY A 65 -24.46 -11.59 -11.94
C GLY A 65 -25.39 -12.52 -11.15
N MET A 66 -25.50 -12.25 -9.85
CA MET A 66 -26.38 -12.87 -8.88
C MET A 66 -27.74 -12.17 -8.89
N PRO A 67 -28.82 -12.83 -9.35
CA PRO A 67 -30.16 -12.27 -9.27
C PRO A 67 -30.67 -12.27 -7.83
N ASP A 68 -31.51 -11.30 -7.48
CA ASP A 68 -32.11 -11.18 -6.14
C ASP A 68 -31.05 -11.20 -5.02
N PRO A 69 -30.20 -10.15 -4.93
CA PRO A 69 -29.21 -10.04 -3.86
C PRO A 69 -29.82 -10.12 -2.47
N ASP A 70 -31.04 -9.61 -2.28
CA ASP A 70 -31.71 -9.60 -0.98
C ASP A 70 -32.02 -11.02 -0.48
N ALA A 71 -32.39 -11.94 -1.37
CA ALA A 71 -32.55 -13.35 -1.03
C ALA A 71 -31.22 -14.00 -0.61
N HIS A 72 -30.14 -13.68 -1.32
CA HIS A 72 -28.80 -14.17 -0.98
C HIS A 72 -28.35 -13.64 0.38
N LEU A 73 -28.55 -12.35 0.65
CA LEU A 73 -28.22 -11.72 1.93
C LEU A 73 -28.97 -12.37 3.10
N ARG A 74 -30.28 -12.64 2.97
CA ARG A 74 -31.06 -13.33 4.02
C ARG A 74 -30.53 -14.74 4.31
N GLU A 75 -30.03 -15.44 3.29
CA GLU A 75 -29.44 -16.76 3.48
C GLU A 75 -28.06 -16.68 4.16
N ILE A 76 -27.24 -15.71 3.73
CA ILE A 76 -25.94 -15.43 4.32
C ILE A 76 -26.08 -15.03 5.80
N GLU A 77 -27.02 -14.15 6.12
CA GLU A 77 -27.36 -13.77 7.50
C GLU A 77 -27.70 -14.98 8.36
N ARG A 78 -28.43 -15.97 7.81
CA ARG A 78 -28.76 -17.20 8.53
C ARG A 78 -27.52 -18.05 8.82
N ILE A 79 -26.55 -18.09 7.90
CA ILE A 79 -25.31 -18.88 8.03
C ILE A 79 -24.33 -18.20 8.98
N CYS A 80 -24.11 -16.91 8.81
CA CYS A 80 -23.18 -16.13 9.62
C CYS A 80 -23.73 -15.85 11.02
N GLY A 81 -25.06 -15.77 11.19
CA GLY A 81 -25.71 -15.51 12.46
C GLY A 81 -25.19 -14.22 13.11
N SER A 82 -24.84 -14.29 14.40
CA SER A 82 -24.32 -13.14 15.15
C SER A 82 -22.91 -12.70 14.74
N ALA A 83 -22.23 -13.44 13.86
CA ALA A 83 -20.91 -13.07 13.38
C ALA A 83 -20.96 -12.00 12.29
N LEU A 84 -22.10 -11.77 11.63
CA LEU A 84 -22.24 -10.74 10.60
C LEU A 84 -22.48 -9.37 11.26
N VAL A 85 -21.59 -8.42 10.98
CA VAL A 85 -21.69 -7.03 11.45
C VAL A 85 -22.31 -6.13 10.38
N GLY A 86 -21.95 -6.35 9.12
CA GLY A 86 -22.45 -5.57 7.99
C GLY A 86 -22.34 -6.35 6.70
N SER A 87 -23.16 -5.98 5.73
CA SER A 87 -23.13 -6.53 4.38
C SER A 87 -23.42 -5.44 3.37
N SER A 88 -22.74 -5.47 2.24
CA SER A 88 -22.97 -4.57 1.12
C SER A 88 -22.91 -5.35 -0.18
N VAL A 89 -23.62 -4.85 -1.18
CA VAL A 89 -23.60 -5.42 -2.53
C VAL A 89 -22.93 -4.46 -3.49
N SER A 90 -22.31 -4.99 -4.54
CA SER A 90 -21.65 -4.18 -5.56
C SER A 90 -21.69 -4.85 -6.93
N VAL A 91 -21.53 -4.03 -7.97
CA VAL A 91 -21.32 -4.49 -9.34
C VAL A 91 -19.91 -4.11 -9.74
N SER A 92 -19.10 -5.08 -10.15
CA SER A 92 -17.74 -4.89 -10.62
C SER A 92 -17.67 -5.26 -12.10
N VAL A 93 -17.07 -4.40 -12.91
CA VAL A 93 -16.86 -4.66 -14.34
C VAL A 93 -15.50 -4.12 -14.79
N PRO A 94 -14.68 -4.92 -15.48
CA PRO A 94 -13.48 -4.41 -16.13
C PRO A 94 -13.85 -3.37 -17.19
N SER A 95 -13.14 -2.25 -17.21
CA SER A 95 -13.50 -1.09 -18.03
C SER A 95 -12.27 -0.30 -18.49
N MET A 96 -12.47 0.54 -19.50
CA MET A 96 -11.45 1.46 -20.00
C MET A 96 -11.88 2.89 -19.72
N LEU A 97 -11.06 3.61 -18.96
CA LEU A 97 -11.18 5.03 -18.68
C LEU A 97 -10.47 5.82 -19.79
N GLY A 98 -11.17 6.77 -20.37
CA GLY A 98 -10.64 7.77 -21.30
C GLY A 98 -10.71 9.16 -20.68
N ILE A 99 -9.54 9.78 -20.50
CA ILE A 99 -9.39 11.16 -20.03
C ILE A 99 -9.01 12.03 -21.22
N ASP A 100 -9.73 13.12 -21.45
CA ASP A 100 -9.31 14.15 -22.41
C ASP A 100 -8.37 15.13 -21.72
N PHE A 101 -7.11 15.16 -22.14
CA PHE A 101 -6.14 16.11 -21.64
C PHE A 101 -5.52 16.87 -22.82
N ARG A 102 -5.86 18.16 -22.93
CA ARG A 102 -5.36 19.06 -23.99
C ARG A 102 -5.61 18.52 -25.42
N GLY A 103 -6.74 17.86 -25.64
CA GLY A 103 -7.12 17.26 -26.93
C GLY A 103 -6.44 15.92 -27.22
N GLN A 104 -5.68 15.37 -26.27
CA GLN A 104 -5.16 14.01 -26.31
C GLN A 104 -5.99 13.11 -25.41
N GLN A 105 -6.34 11.93 -25.93
CA GLN A 105 -7.06 10.91 -25.14
C GLN A 105 -6.05 10.03 -24.41
N ILE A 106 -6.08 10.07 -23.09
CA ILE A 106 -5.29 9.21 -22.21
C ILE A 106 -6.16 8.04 -21.78
N GLY A 107 -5.81 6.84 -22.25
CA GLY A 107 -6.49 5.60 -21.89
C GLY A 107 -5.88 4.95 -20.64
N ARG A 108 -6.71 4.55 -19.69
CA ARG A 108 -6.33 3.76 -18.50
C ARG A 108 -7.26 2.55 -18.38
N HIS A 109 -6.72 1.41 -17.98
CA HIS A 109 -7.54 0.24 -17.62
C HIS A 109 -7.93 0.36 -16.16
N VAL A 110 -9.23 0.31 -15.85
CA VAL A 110 -9.75 0.37 -14.48
C VAL A 110 -10.90 -0.62 -14.30
N ASN A 111 -11.07 -1.13 -13.09
CA ASN A 111 -12.25 -1.87 -12.66
C ASN A 111 -13.28 -0.86 -12.13
N LEU A 112 -14.40 -0.77 -12.82
CA LEU A 112 -15.52 0.10 -12.45
C LEU A 112 -16.40 -0.64 -11.45
N ILE A 113 -16.55 -0.06 -10.26
CA ILE A 113 -17.30 -0.65 -9.15
C ILE A 113 -18.50 0.24 -8.82
N GLY A 114 -19.70 -0.31 -8.93
CA GLY A 114 -20.94 0.29 -8.47
C GLY A 114 -21.15 -0.02 -6.99
N LEU A 115 -21.20 1.03 -6.16
CA LEU A 115 -21.35 0.94 -4.71
C LEU A 115 -22.69 1.52 -4.26
N ASP A 116 -23.26 0.92 -3.22
CA ASP A 116 -24.35 1.53 -2.47
C ASP A 116 -23.76 2.44 -1.36
N PRO A 117 -23.93 3.78 -1.45
CA PRO A 117 -23.37 4.70 -0.47
C PRO A 117 -23.93 4.49 0.95
N ALA A 118 -25.10 3.86 1.10
CA ALA A 118 -25.72 3.65 2.41
C ALA A 118 -25.09 2.47 3.16
N THR A 119 -24.66 1.43 2.45
CA THR A 119 -24.19 0.17 3.07
C THR A 119 -22.69 -0.04 2.94
N TYR A 120 -22.01 0.57 1.96
CA TYR A 120 -20.62 0.25 1.68
C TYR A 120 -19.65 0.62 2.82
N ASP A 121 -19.88 1.76 3.47
CA ASP A 121 -19.08 2.21 4.61
C ASP A 121 -19.24 1.29 5.84
N SER A 122 -20.25 0.40 5.87
CA SER A 122 -20.39 -0.62 6.93
C SER A 122 -19.48 -1.83 6.73
N VAL A 123 -18.95 -2.03 5.52
CA VAL A 123 -18.10 -3.19 5.18
C VAL A 123 -16.67 -2.84 4.81
N SER A 124 -16.39 -1.58 4.49
CA SER A 124 -15.09 -1.06 4.11
C SER A 124 -14.87 0.32 4.71
N ASP A 125 -13.61 0.67 4.96
CA ASP A 125 -13.19 2.01 5.39
C ASP A 125 -13.02 3.00 4.22
N PHE A 126 -13.57 2.67 3.04
CA PHE A 126 -13.43 3.43 1.80
C PHE A 126 -13.65 4.95 1.97
N GLY A 127 -14.69 5.36 2.70
CA GLY A 127 -14.96 6.78 2.96
C GLY A 127 -13.76 7.55 3.52
N LYS A 128 -12.95 6.93 4.40
CA LYS A 128 -11.79 7.59 5.02
C LYS A 128 -10.72 8.04 4.02
N TYR A 129 -10.68 7.41 2.85
CA TYR A 129 -9.69 7.67 1.80
C TYR A 129 -10.13 8.72 0.77
N LEU A 130 -11.38 9.21 0.85
CA LEU A 130 -11.88 10.26 -0.03
C LEU A 130 -11.22 11.61 0.27
N LEU A 131 -10.95 12.41 -0.76
CA LEU A 131 -10.24 13.69 -0.60
C LEU A 131 -11.14 14.83 -0.11
N HIS A 132 -12.46 14.76 -0.32
CA HIS A 132 -13.38 15.77 0.19
C HIS A 132 -13.81 15.48 1.65
N PRO A 133 -13.62 16.41 2.62
CA PRO A 133 -13.91 16.16 4.04
C PRO A 133 -15.35 15.78 4.36
N GLU A 134 -16.32 16.25 3.58
CA GLU A 134 -17.73 15.83 3.76
C GLU A 134 -17.99 14.43 3.22
N ASN A 135 -17.33 14.04 2.14
CA ASN A 135 -17.50 12.71 1.55
C ASN A 135 -16.81 11.66 2.42
N GLN A 136 -15.80 12.04 3.21
CA GLN A 136 -15.20 11.17 4.24
C GLN A 136 -16.17 10.70 5.31
N LYS A 137 -17.27 11.43 5.54
CA LYS A 137 -18.31 11.04 6.52
C LYS A 137 -19.38 10.14 5.91
N SER A 138 -19.71 10.37 4.65
CA SER A 138 -20.67 9.60 3.88
C SER A 138 -20.37 9.83 2.41
N ALA A 139 -20.03 8.76 1.70
CA ALA A 139 -19.70 8.83 0.29
C ALA A 139 -20.86 9.46 -0.51
N SER A 140 -20.56 10.49 -1.30
CA SER A 140 -21.53 11.16 -2.16
C SER A 140 -20.99 11.19 -3.58
N PHE A 141 -21.87 10.92 -4.54
CA PHE A 141 -21.57 10.97 -5.97
C PHE A 141 -22.03 12.28 -6.62
N GLU A 142 -22.21 13.33 -5.80
CA GLU A 142 -22.57 14.67 -6.24
C GLU A 142 -21.35 15.59 -6.14
N LEU A 143 -21.13 16.40 -7.17
CA LEU A 143 -20.03 17.34 -7.26
C LEU A 143 -20.21 18.46 -6.22
N ARG A 144 -19.16 18.73 -5.46
CA ARG A 144 -19.14 19.79 -4.45
C ARG A 144 -18.62 21.10 -5.06
N GLU A 145 -18.92 22.22 -4.41
CA GLU A 145 -18.52 23.54 -4.91
C GLU A 145 -16.99 23.75 -4.85
N SER A 146 -16.34 23.38 -3.74
CA SER A 146 -14.89 23.46 -3.53
C SER A 146 -14.47 22.71 -2.26
N GLY A 147 -13.17 22.67 -1.93
CA GLY A 147 -12.67 22.15 -0.65
C GLY A 147 -12.04 20.75 -0.70
N TYR A 148 -11.70 20.28 -1.91
CA TYR A 148 -11.00 19.02 -2.11
C TYR A 148 -9.54 19.11 -1.65
N ALA A 149 -9.11 18.16 -0.82
CA ALA A 149 -7.75 18.03 -0.30
C ALA A 149 -7.12 19.37 0.17
N PRO A 150 -7.48 19.87 1.37
CA PRO A 150 -7.02 21.17 1.87
C PRO A 150 -5.50 21.36 1.88
N ASP A 151 -4.76 20.26 2.01
CA ASP A 151 -3.30 20.25 2.04
C ASP A 151 -2.65 20.38 0.65
N ARG A 152 -3.44 20.24 -0.43
CA ARG A 152 -2.98 20.24 -1.83
C ARG A 152 -3.47 21.49 -2.56
N LYS A 153 -2.54 22.38 -2.93
CA LYS A 153 -2.86 23.64 -3.61
C LYS A 153 -3.45 23.43 -5.01
N GLU A 154 -3.05 22.38 -5.72
CA GLU A 154 -3.53 22.11 -7.09
C GLU A 154 -5.02 21.75 -7.15
N LEU A 155 -5.58 21.19 -6.07
CA LEU A 155 -6.98 20.77 -5.99
C LEU A 155 -7.89 21.79 -5.29
N ALA A 156 -7.32 22.90 -4.78
CA ALA A 156 -8.07 23.89 -4.03
C ALA A 156 -9.22 24.54 -4.83
N ALA A 157 -9.09 24.61 -6.16
CA ALA A 157 -10.11 25.15 -7.05
C ALA A 157 -11.08 24.09 -7.62
N ALA A 158 -10.82 22.80 -7.39
CA ALA A 158 -11.61 21.71 -7.94
C ALA A 158 -13.08 21.75 -7.46
N GLY A 159 -13.97 21.13 -8.24
CA GLY A 159 -15.42 21.15 -8.00
C GLY A 159 -16.19 21.95 -9.07
N TRP A 160 -17.39 22.42 -8.71
CA TRP A 160 -18.20 23.27 -9.58
C TRP A 160 -17.47 24.56 -9.99
N ARG A 161 -16.62 25.11 -9.13
CA ARG A 161 -15.83 26.30 -9.45
C ARG A 161 -14.91 26.04 -10.65
N HIS A 162 -14.05 25.02 -10.57
CA HIS A 162 -13.18 24.59 -11.68
C HIS A 162 -13.97 24.30 -12.95
N ARG A 163 -15.07 23.54 -12.83
CA ARG A 163 -15.92 23.18 -13.97
C ARG A 163 -16.47 24.42 -14.69
N ARG A 164 -17.02 25.39 -13.95
CA ARG A 164 -17.57 26.62 -14.52
C ARG A 164 -16.49 27.49 -15.16
N ASP A 165 -15.33 27.60 -14.51
CA ASP A 165 -14.19 28.34 -15.04
C ASP A 165 -13.71 27.72 -16.37
N ARG A 166 -13.54 26.39 -16.43
CA ARG A 166 -13.15 25.65 -17.64
C ARG A 166 -14.15 25.83 -18.79
N VAL A 167 -15.44 25.61 -18.52
CA VAL A 167 -16.51 25.72 -19.54
C VAL A 167 -16.64 27.16 -20.04
N SER A 168 -16.42 28.17 -19.18
CA SER A 168 -16.43 29.57 -19.61
C SER A 168 -15.29 29.88 -20.59
N GLU A 169 -14.10 29.32 -20.35
CA GLU A 169 -12.94 29.50 -21.20
C GLU A 169 -13.07 28.74 -22.52
N GLU A 170 -13.56 27.50 -22.50
CA GLU A 170 -13.88 26.71 -23.69
C GLU A 170 -14.87 27.46 -24.59
N ARG A 171 -15.99 27.96 -24.03
CA ARG A 171 -16.97 28.77 -24.78
C ARG A 171 -16.33 30.03 -25.37
N ARG A 172 -15.41 30.69 -24.66
CA ARG A 172 -14.70 31.88 -25.13
C ARG A 172 -13.79 31.56 -26.32
N ILE A 173 -13.06 30.45 -26.25
CA ILE A 173 -12.19 29.96 -27.33
C ILE A 173 -13.04 29.58 -28.55
N GLU A 174 -14.13 28.83 -28.37
CA GLU A 174 -15.03 28.45 -29.45
C GLU A 174 -15.63 29.66 -30.16
N GLN A 175 -16.03 30.69 -29.40
CA GLN A 175 -16.52 31.96 -29.97
C GLN A 175 -15.45 32.67 -30.80
N MET A 176 -14.21 32.74 -30.32
CA MET A 176 -13.09 33.32 -31.08
C MET A 176 -12.82 32.54 -32.36
N VAL A 177 -12.71 31.20 -32.29
CA VAL A 177 -12.48 30.35 -33.48
C VAL A 177 -13.64 30.46 -34.47
N ALA A 178 -14.88 30.54 -34.00
CA ALA A 178 -16.05 30.72 -34.84
C ALA A 178 -16.06 32.10 -35.52
N GLN A 179 -15.64 33.17 -34.82
CA GLN A 179 -15.49 34.50 -35.39
C GLN A 179 -14.38 34.54 -36.45
N GLU A 180 -13.22 33.95 -36.17
CA GLU A 180 -12.12 33.83 -37.14
C GLU A 180 -12.54 33.04 -38.38
N ARG A 181 -13.22 31.90 -38.20
CA ARG A 181 -13.77 31.11 -39.31
C ARG A 181 -14.73 31.92 -40.17
N LYS A 182 -15.64 32.69 -39.55
CA LYS A 182 -16.56 33.58 -40.28
C LYS A 182 -15.82 34.68 -41.03
N MET A 183 -14.84 35.31 -40.40
CA MET A 183 -14.02 36.37 -41.01
C MET A 183 -13.20 35.83 -42.19
N MET A 184 -12.57 34.66 -42.03
CA MET A 184 -11.82 33.99 -43.09
C MET A 184 -12.70 33.52 -44.25
N ALA A 185 -13.93 33.06 -43.96
CA ALA A 185 -14.92 32.71 -44.98
C ALA A 185 -15.42 33.96 -45.74
N GLU A 186 -15.62 35.08 -45.06
CA GLU A 186 -15.98 36.35 -45.72
C GLU A 186 -14.83 36.92 -46.56
N LEU A 187 -13.59 36.80 -46.10
CA LEU A 187 -12.40 37.17 -46.88
C LEU A 187 -12.24 36.29 -48.11
N HIS A 188 -12.44 34.97 -47.99
CA HIS A 188 -12.50 34.06 -49.14
C HIS A 188 -13.60 34.46 -50.10
N ARG A 189 -14.83 34.69 -49.62
CA ARG A 189 -15.97 35.10 -50.45
C ARG A 189 -15.73 36.43 -51.18
N LYS A 190 -15.01 37.36 -50.55
CA LYS A 190 -14.62 38.65 -51.16
C LYS A 190 -13.47 38.51 -52.17
N ALA A 191 -12.54 37.59 -51.95
CA ALA A 191 -11.43 37.30 -52.85
C ALA A 191 -11.85 36.47 -54.08
N SER A 192 -12.83 35.57 -53.91
CA SER A 192 -13.29 34.62 -54.94
C SER A 192 -14.53 35.13 -55.69
N GLY A 193 -14.56 36.40 -56.10
CA GLY A 193 -15.71 37.06 -56.73
C GLY A 193 -16.59 36.12 -57.56
N GLN A 194 -17.73 35.71 -56.97
CA GLN A 194 -18.78 34.84 -57.51
C GLN A 194 -18.34 33.71 -58.46
N THR A 195 -18.06 32.53 -57.92
CA THR A 195 -18.65 31.26 -58.39
C THR A 195 -18.63 30.22 -57.26
N GLU A 196 -19.66 29.39 -57.15
CA GLU A 196 -19.70 28.26 -56.21
C GLU A 196 -18.51 27.31 -56.43
N PRO A 197 -17.90 26.72 -55.38
CA PRO A 197 -16.80 25.79 -55.55
C PRO A 197 -17.33 24.51 -56.22
N THR A 198 -16.68 24.08 -57.30
CA THR A 198 -16.93 22.75 -57.88
C THR A 198 -16.12 21.72 -57.08
N GLU A 199 -16.65 20.51 -56.89
CA GLU A 199 -16.08 19.40 -56.07
C GLU A 199 -14.60 19.05 -56.35
N GLN A 200 -14.01 19.55 -57.43
CA GLN A 200 -12.60 19.31 -57.79
C GLN A 200 -11.60 20.21 -57.04
N ASP A 201 -12.01 21.37 -56.51
CA ASP A 201 -11.10 22.30 -55.81
C ASP A 201 -10.84 21.87 -54.34
N GLU A 202 -11.77 21.19 -53.70
CA GLU A 202 -11.57 20.66 -52.33
C GLU A 202 -10.58 19.48 -52.29
N ALA A 203 -10.51 18.69 -53.37
CA ALA A 203 -9.58 17.58 -53.49
C ALA A 203 -8.12 18.05 -53.66
N ALA A 204 -7.90 19.16 -54.36
CA ALA A 204 -6.58 19.75 -54.56
C ALA A 204 -6.03 20.43 -53.28
N ALA A 205 -6.91 21.06 -52.48
CA ALA A 205 -6.52 21.69 -51.22
C ALA A 205 -6.11 20.68 -50.13
N ASN A 206 -6.68 19.47 -50.14
CA ASN A 206 -6.28 18.39 -49.24
C ASN A 206 -4.96 17.71 -49.66
N ALA A 207 -4.62 17.71 -50.95
CA ALA A 207 -3.35 17.14 -51.45
C ALA A 207 -2.13 18.05 -51.23
N ALA A 208 -2.32 19.35 -50.96
CA ALA A 208 -1.24 20.32 -50.78
C ALA A 208 -0.72 20.45 -49.33
N LYS A 209 -1.30 19.72 -48.37
CA LYS A 209 -0.78 19.65 -47.00
C LYS A 209 0.36 18.64 -46.95
N GLY A 210 1.61 19.13 -46.88
CA GLY A 210 2.76 18.31 -46.49
C GLY A 210 2.53 17.59 -45.16
N PRO A 211 3.42 16.68 -44.72
CA PRO A 211 3.17 15.82 -43.56
C PRO A 211 2.86 16.67 -42.33
N SER A 212 1.58 16.74 -41.97
CA SER A 212 1.15 17.44 -40.77
C SER A 212 1.41 16.51 -39.60
N PHE A 213 2.27 16.91 -38.67
CA PHE A 213 2.37 16.30 -37.34
C PHE A 213 1.23 16.82 -36.44
N GLY A 214 -0.01 16.83 -36.96
CA GLY A 214 -1.22 16.87 -36.15
C GLY A 214 -1.57 15.45 -35.69
N PRO A 215 -2.44 15.27 -34.68
CA PRO A 215 -2.84 13.93 -34.26
C PRO A 215 -3.50 13.21 -35.45
N SER A 216 -2.83 12.19 -36.00
CA SER A 216 -3.30 11.35 -37.12
C SER A 216 -4.49 10.45 -36.77
N PHE A 217 -5.28 10.81 -35.76
CA PHE A 217 -6.53 10.15 -35.38
C PHE A 217 -7.67 11.17 -35.38
N SER A 218 -7.93 11.79 -36.54
CA SER A 218 -9.05 12.72 -36.71
C SER A 218 -10.36 12.03 -37.11
N GLN A 219 -10.49 10.73 -36.85
CA GLN A 219 -11.78 10.07 -36.82
C GLN A 219 -12.03 9.57 -35.40
N PRO A 220 -13.12 9.99 -34.72
CA PRO A 220 -13.58 9.26 -33.55
C PRO A 220 -13.89 7.85 -34.01
N LEU A 221 -13.03 6.89 -33.67
CA LEU A 221 -13.12 5.49 -34.10
C LEU A 221 -14.38 4.77 -33.58
N ILE A 222 -15.23 5.50 -32.85
CA ILE A 222 -16.51 5.07 -32.28
C ILE A 222 -17.50 6.23 -32.43
N SER A 223 -17.88 6.58 -33.66
CA SER A 223 -19.03 7.47 -33.93
C SER A 223 -20.37 6.71 -33.98
N GLY A 224 -20.40 5.49 -33.43
CA GLY A 224 -21.55 4.58 -33.49
C GLY A 224 -22.46 4.57 -32.26
N SER A 225 -22.18 5.35 -31.22
CA SER A 225 -23.12 5.52 -30.10
C SER A 225 -23.73 6.91 -30.16
N ASP A 226 -25.07 6.97 -30.16
CA ASP A 226 -25.90 8.17 -30.21
C ASP A 226 -25.41 9.35 -29.32
N ASP A 227 -24.52 10.20 -29.86
CA ASP A 227 -24.33 11.57 -29.35
C ASP A 227 -25.60 12.44 -29.56
N ARG A 228 -26.66 11.86 -30.14
CA ARG A 228 -27.96 12.48 -30.40
C ARG A 228 -29.01 12.28 -29.30
N LEU A 229 -28.76 11.44 -28.28
CA LEU A 229 -29.76 11.10 -27.25
C LEU A 229 -29.40 11.53 -25.82
N VAL A 230 -28.29 12.21 -25.61
CA VAL A 230 -28.10 12.98 -24.38
C VAL A 230 -28.77 14.34 -24.62
N ALA A 231 -29.86 14.62 -23.91
CA ALA A 231 -30.41 15.98 -23.85
C ALA A 231 -29.26 16.98 -23.67
N ALA A 232 -29.35 18.20 -24.22
CA ALA A 232 -28.29 19.19 -24.10
C ALA A 232 -28.09 19.62 -22.63
N VAL A 233 -27.39 18.80 -21.85
CA VAL A 233 -27.00 19.00 -20.46
C VAL A 233 -26.16 20.26 -20.44
N ASP A 234 -26.58 21.29 -19.72
CA ASP A 234 -25.78 22.50 -19.58
C ASP A 234 -24.60 22.21 -18.65
N PRO A 235 -23.35 22.17 -19.15
CA PRO A 235 -22.20 21.76 -18.34
C PRO A 235 -21.92 22.67 -17.14
N MET A 236 -22.54 23.86 -17.10
CA MET A 236 -22.41 24.84 -16.02
C MET A 236 -23.29 24.54 -14.79
N THR A 237 -24.37 23.79 -14.97
CA THR A 237 -25.42 23.59 -13.95
C THR A 237 -25.74 22.13 -13.70
N GLU A 238 -25.46 21.26 -14.67
CA GLU A 238 -25.74 19.83 -14.59
C GLU A 238 -24.45 19.02 -14.73
N GLN A 239 -24.38 17.91 -13.99
CA GLN A 239 -23.30 16.93 -14.06
C GLN A 239 -23.80 15.64 -14.70
N PHE A 240 -22.88 14.89 -15.28
CA PHE A 240 -23.12 13.50 -15.63
C PHE A 240 -23.18 12.64 -14.34
N PRO A 241 -23.58 11.36 -14.44
CA PRO A 241 -23.38 10.39 -13.36
C PRO A 241 -22.00 10.56 -12.70
N GLY A 242 -21.98 10.65 -11.37
CA GLY A 242 -20.75 10.92 -10.63
C GLY A 242 -19.84 9.70 -10.58
N ILE A 243 -18.55 9.92 -10.79
CA ILE A 243 -17.50 8.90 -10.63
C ILE A 243 -16.43 9.38 -9.65
N ILE A 244 -16.00 8.49 -8.76
CA ILE A 244 -14.87 8.70 -7.87
C ILE A 244 -13.69 7.93 -8.44
N LEU A 245 -12.59 8.62 -8.69
CA LEU A 245 -11.40 8.04 -9.31
C LEU A 245 -10.27 7.89 -8.30
N GLY A 246 -9.46 6.84 -8.46
CA GLY A 246 -8.22 6.73 -7.70
C GLY A 246 -7.23 7.80 -8.15
N ILE A 247 -6.50 8.40 -7.21
CA ILE A 247 -5.64 9.55 -7.50
C ILE A 247 -4.61 9.25 -8.59
N SER A 248 -4.10 8.02 -8.65
CA SER A 248 -3.09 7.56 -9.63
C SER A 248 -3.68 7.21 -11.00
N THR A 249 -5.01 7.09 -11.15
CA THR A 249 -5.66 6.98 -12.47
C THR A 249 -5.61 8.30 -13.25
N CYS A 250 -5.70 9.41 -12.53
CA CYS A 250 -5.88 10.75 -13.08
C CYS A 250 -4.69 11.68 -12.83
N SER A 251 -3.62 11.19 -12.20
CA SER A 251 -2.42 11.99 -11.95
C SER A 251 -1.14 11.21 -12.28
N VAL A 252 -0.05 11.94 -12.41
CA VAL A 252 1.30 11.37 -12.38
C VAL A 252 2.12 12.13 -11.35
N ARG A 253 2.75 11.36 -10.46
CA ARG A 253 3.68 11.88 -9.48
C ARG A 253 5.05 12.00 -10.14
N HIS A 254 5.62 13.20 -10.14
CA HIS A 254 6.96 13.45 -10.66
C HIS A 254 7.72 14.42 -9.75
N ARG A 255 9.05 14.39 -9.84
CA ARG A 255 9.90 15.35 -9.13
C ARG A 255 10.15 16.54 -10.03
N ASP A 256 10.05 17.73 -9.44
CA ASP A 256 10.49 18.95 -10.10
C ASP A 256 12.02 19.09 -10.06
N GLU A 257 12.54 20.12 -10.73
CA GLU A 257 13.99 20.42 -10.76
C GLU A 257 14.58 20.69 -9.37
N ALA A 258 13.75 20.99 -8.37
CA ALA A 258 14.15 21.20 -6.98
C ALA A 258 14.09 19.90 -6.15
N GLY A 259 13.77 18.76 -6.77
CA GLY A 259 13.65 17.46 -6.12
C GLY A 259 12.36 17.26 -5.33
N GLN A 260 11.44 18.23 -5.35
CA GLN A 260 10.16 18.13 -4.65
C GLN A 260 9.19 17.27 -5.45
N VAL A 261 8.54 16.34 -4.74
CA VAL A 261 7.50 15.48 -5.31
C VAL A 261 6.24 16.32 -5.52
N LYS A 262 5.76 16.39 -6.77
CA LYS A 262 4.50 17.05 -7.14
C LYS A 262 3.63 16.13 -7.98
N ASP A 263 2.33 16.25 -7.74
CA ASP A 263 1.32 15.51 -8.49
C ASP A 263 0.80 16.39 -9.63
N HIS A 264 0.89 15.88 -10.85
CA HIS A 264 0.33 16.51 -12.03
C HIS A 264 -0.97 15.81 -12.42
N TYR A 265 -2.08 16.53 -12.37
CA TYR A 265 -3.41 15.97 -12.64
C TYR A 265 -3.79 16.12 -14.11
N TYR A 266 -4.16 15.00 -14.74
CA TYR A 266 -4.81 14.95 -16.06
C TYR A 266 -6.32 15.20 -15.97
N ALA A 267 -6.93 14.86 -14.84
CA ALA A 267 -8.32 15.18 -14.52
C ALA A 267 -8.47 15.52 -13.04
N GLN A 268 -9.38 16.43 -12.73
CA GLN A 268 -9.71 16.88 -11.39
C GLN A 268 -11.22 16.76 -11.14
N PRO A 269 -11.69 16.81 -9.88
CA PRO A 269 -13.10 16.94 -9.59
C PRO A 269 -13.73 18.12 -10.37
N GLY A 270 -14.77 17.83 -11.15
CA GLY A 270 -15.42 18.76 -12.09
C GLY A 270 -15.11 18.48 -13.57
N ASP A 271 -14.10 17.66 -13.88
CA ASP A 271 -13.82 17.18 -15.24
C ASP A 271 -14.72 16.01 -15.64
N ASP A 272 -14.94 15.86 -16.94
CA ASP A 272 -15.73 14.76 -17.49
C ASP A 272 -14.80 13.71 -18.09
N VAL A 273 -15.06 12.45 -17.76
CA VAL A 273 -14.34 11.29 -18.26
C VAL A 273 -15.27 10.34 -18.99
N ARG A 274 -14.70 9.52 -19.87
CA ARG A 274 -15.43 8.51 -20.64
C ARG A 274 -15.09 7.13 -20.12
N MET A 275 -16.10 6.32 -19.88
CA MET A 275 -15.95 4.93 -19.47
C MET A 275 -16.51 4.01 -20.54
N ILE A 276 -15.74 2.99 -20.89
CA ILE A 276 -16.12 1.95 -21.84
C ILE A 276 -16.14 0.61 -21.11
N PHE A 277 -17.29 -0.06 -21.08
CA PHE A 277 -17.47 -1.34 -20.37
C PHE A 277 -18.55 -2.21 -21.05
N PRO A 278 -18.49 -3.55 -20.88
CA PRO A 278 -19.50 -4.44 -21.42
C PRO A 278 -20.82 -4.41 -20.62
N ASN A 279 -21.94 -4.60 -21.31
CA ASN A 279 -23.23 -4.87 -20.67
C ASN A 279 -23.25 -6.25 -19.97
N ALA A 280 -24.34 -6.53 -19.26
CA ALA A 280 -24.59 -7.81 -18.60
C ALA A 280 -25.58 -8.72 -19.37
N ALA A 281 -26.20 -8.21 -20.44
CA ALA A 281 -27.24 -8.90 -21.20
C ALA A 281 -26.66 -10.00 -22.13
N GLY A 282 -27.55 -10.88 -22.63
CA GLY A 282 -27.18 -12.07 -23.40
C GLY A 282 -26.39 -11.83 -24.70
N GLU A 283 -26.46 -10.63 -25.28
CA GLU A 283 -25.57 -10.17 -26.35
C GLU A 283 -24.59 -9.13 -25.80
N THR A 284 -23.29 -9.43 -25.88
CA THR A 284 -22.23 -8.53 -25.41
C THR A 284 -22.20 -7.26 -26.27
N LYS A 285 -22.64 -6.15 -25.67
CA LYS A 285 -22.58 -4.80 -26.23
C LYS A 285 -21.61 -3.97 -25.42
N VAL A 286 -20.83 -3.16 -26.12
CA VAL A 286 -19.95 -2.18 -25.50
C VAL A 286 -20.76 -0.94 -25.17
N ILE A 287 -20.80 -0.58 -23.89
CA ILE A 287 -21.41 0.65 -23.39
C ILE A 287 -20.32 1.71 -23.34
N ASN A 288 -20.64 2.91 -23.82
CA ASN A 288 -19.77 4.07 -23.79
C ASN A 288 -20.52 5.20 -23.09
N GLN A 289 -20.12 5.52 -21.85
CA GLN A 289 -20.85 6.45 -21.00
C GLN A 289 -19.92 7.55 -20.47
N LYS A 290 -20.42 8.78 -20.42
CA LYS A 290 -19.73 9.91 -19.79
C LYS A 290 -20.07 9.97 -18.31
N PHE A 291 -19.06 10.27 -17.49
CA PHE A 291 -19.16 10.49 -16.05
C PHE A 291 -18.47 11.80 -15.67
N THR A 292 -18.96 12.46 -14.63
CA THR A 292 -18.29 13.63 -14.04
C THR A 292 -17.49 13.17 -12.84
N VAL A 293 -16.21 13.53 -12.78
CA VAL A 293 -15.35 13.24 -11.62
C VAL A 293 -15.84 14.08 -10.45
N VAL A 294 -16.34 13.45 -9.39
CA VAL A 294 -16.94 14.14 -8.24
C VAL A 294 -16.05 14.15 -7.02
N ASP A 295 -15.15 13.17 -6.90
CA ASP A 295 -14.12 13.11 -5.87
C ASP A 295 -12.96 12.23 -6.36
N LEU A 296 -11.85 12.31 -5.64
CA LEU A 296 -10.73 11.38 -5.77
C LEU A 296 -10.54 10.62 -4.46
N TYR A 297 -9.92 9.44 -4.52
CA TYR A 297 -9.47 8.74 -3.32
C TYR A 297 -7.97 8.44 -3.38
N GLU A 298 -7.34 8.41 -2.20
CA GLU A 298 -5.94 8.05 -2.02
C GLU A 298 -5.85 7.03 -0.88
N SER A 299 -5.71 5.76 -1.25
CA SER A 299 -5.55 4.66 -0.30
C SER A 299 -4.10 4.50 0.18
N GLY A 300 -3.17 5.17 -0.50
CA GLY A 300 -1.74 5.04 -0.26
C GLY A 300 -1.19 3.69 -0.75
N MET A 301 -1.85 3.07 -1.73
CA MET A 301 -1.38 1.91 -2.48
C MET A 301 -1.56 2.17 -3.98
N SER A 302 -0.45 2.34 -4.69
CA SER A 302 -0.42 2.68 -6.13
C SER A 302 -1.32 1.78 -6.96
N GLU A 303 -1.26 0.48 -6.72
CA GLU A 303 -1.98 -0.54 -7.48
C GLU A 303 -3.49 -0.38 -7.30
N TYR A 304 -3.95 -0.04 -6.10
CA TYR A 304 -5.36 0.23 -5.84
C TYR A 304 -5.78 1.56 -6.48
N ASP A 305 -5.03 2.63 -6.19
CA ASP A 305 -5.32 4.00 -6.65
C ASP A 305 -5.21 4.16 -8.17
N SER A 306 -4.64 3.20 -8.89
CA SER A 306 -4.54 3.18 -10.36
C SER A 306 -5.49 2.19 -11.04
N THR A 307 -6.15 1.31 -10.29
CA THR A 307 -6.95 0.22 -10.85
C THR A 307 -8.44 0.39 -10.60
N PHE A 308 -8.90 1.03 -9.52
CA PHE A 308 -10.35 1.10 -9.22
C PHE A 308 -10.96 2.48 -9.44
N ALA A 309 -12.19 2.48 -9.96
CA ALA A 309 -13.05 3.64 -10.07
C ALA A 309 -14.44 3.29 -9.53
N PHE A 310 -15.09 4.21 -8.84
CA PHE A 310 -16.35 3.95 -8.13
C PHE A 310 -17.48 4.82 -8.67
N VAL A 311 -18.66 4.24 -8.84
CA VAL A 311 -19.90 4.91 -9.23
C VAL A 311 -21.04 4.43 -8.35
N ARG A 312 -22.22 5.05 -8.48
CA ARG A 312 -23.40 4.52 -7.80
C ARG A 312 -23.81 3.16 -8.36
N LEU A 313 -24.18 2.25 -7.46
CA LEU A 313 -24.63 0.91 -7.81
C LEU A 313 -25.84 0.92 -8.75
N ASP A 314 -26.85 1.73 -8.44
CA ASP A 314 -28.08 1.81 -9.22
C ASP A 314 -27.84 2.24 -10.67
N GLN A 315 -27.00 3.25 -10.88
CA GLN A 315 -26.60 3.72 -12.21
C GLN A 315 -25.85 2.64 -12.99
N LEU A 316 -24.90 1.95 -12.37
CA LEU A 316 -24.14 0.91 -13.06
C LEU A 316 -25.00 -0.30 -13.40
N GLN A 317 -25.94 -0.68 -12.53
CA GLN A 317 -26.92 -1.72 -12.80
C GLN A 317 -27.82 -1.38 -13.99
N GLU A 318 -28.30 -0.14 -14.05
CA GLU A 318 -29.11 0.36 -15.16
C GLU A 318 -28.33 0.33 -16.47
N PHE A 319 -27.12 0.92 -16.51
CA PHE A 319 -26.30 0.96 -17.73
C PHE A 319 -25.97 -0.44 -18.23
N ARG A 320 -25.67 -1.39 -17.33
CA ARG A 320 -25.35 -2.77 -17.72
C ARG A 320 -26.59 -3.61 -18.06
N GLY A 321 -27.80 -3.13 -17.82
CA GLY A 321 -29.03 -3.91 -18.01
C GLY A 321 -29.15 -5.06 -17.01
N MET A 322 -28.70 -4.85 -15.77
CA MET A 322 -28.76 -5.81 -14.66
C MET A 322 -30.06 -5.69 -13.85
N ILE A 323 -31.07 -5.05 -14.42
CA ILE A 323 -32.41 -4.93 -13.85
C ILE A 323 -33.33 -5.66 -14.81
N ASP A 324 -33.99 -6.70 -14.33
CA ASP A 324 -34.97 -7.43 -15.12
C ASP A 324 -36.14 -6.47 -15.47
N PRO A 325 -36.43 -6.24 -16.76
CA PRO A 325 -37.47 -5.30 -17.18
C PRO A 325 -38.89 -5.77 -16.85
N GLU A 326 -39.13 -7.07 -16.67
CA GLU A 326 -40.45 -7.61 -16.36
C GLU A 326 -40.69 -7.67 -14.84
N THR A 327 -39.69 -8.14 -14.09
CA THR A 327 -39.83 -8.38 -12.65
C THR A 327 -39.29 -7.25 -11.77
N GLY A 328 -38.44 -6.38 -12.34
CA GLY A 328 -37.72 -5.33 -11.60
C GLY A 328 -36.61 -5.87 -10.67
N VAL A 329 -36.37 -7.18 -10.69
CA VAL A 329 -35.32 -7.82 -9.87
C VAL A 329 -33.96 -7.35 -10.33
N ARG A 330 -33.14 -6.93 -9.37
CA ARG A 330 -31.78 -6.45 -9.61
C ARG A 330 -30.79 -7.60 -9.49
N SER A 331 -29.70 -7.52 -10.25
CA SER A 331 -28.57 -8.43 -10.15
C SER A 331 -27.30 -7.70 -9.73
N VAL A 332 -26.42 -8.39 -9.00
CA VAL A 332 -25.12 -7.86 -8.55
C VAL A 332 -24.00 -8.83 -8.85
N THR A 333 -22.76 -8.37 -9.01
CA THR A 333 -21.64 -9.32 -9.23
C THR A 333 -21.00 -9.76 -7.92
N THR A 334 -21.11 -8.95 -6.87
CA THR A 334 -20.33 -9.13 -5.66
C THR A 334 -21.17 -8.84 -4.43
N ILE A 335 -21.04 -9.70 -3.40
CA ILE A 335 -21.56 -9.48 -2.05
C ILE A 335 -20.36 -9.44 -1.09
N GLN A 336 -20.29 -8.39 -0.30
CA GLN A 336 -19.20 -8.09 0.62
C GLN A 336 -19.72 -8.17 2.05
N LEU A 337 -18.98 -8.84 2.92
CA LEU A 337 -19.38 -9.12 4.30
C LEU A 337 -18.32 -8.60 5.27
N LYS A 338 -18.80 -7.94 6.33
CA LYS A 338 -18.01 -7.58 7.51
C LYS A 338 -18.39 -8.48 8.66
N LEU A 339 -17.41 -9.10 9.28
CA LEU A 339 -17.60 -10.03 10.37
C LEU A 339 -17.12 -9.42 11.69
N ALA A 340 -17.64 -9.96 12.80
CA ALA A 340 -17.26 -9.54 14.14
C ALA A 340 -15.79 -9.85 14.40
N GLU A 341 -15.10 -8.98 15.12
CA GLU A 341 -13.70 -9.16 15.48
C GLU A 341 -13.47 -10.51 16.18
N GLY A 342 -12.39 -11.19 15.79
CA GLY A 342 -12.03 -12.52 16.32
C GLY A 342 -12.75 -13.70 15.65
N THR A 343 -13.66 -13.45 14.70
CA THR A 343 -14.29 -14.53 13.90
C THR A 343 -13.26 -15.17 12.96
N ASP A 344 -13.24 -16.50 12.89
CA ASP A 344 -12.43 -17.20 11.91
C ASP A 344 -13.06 -17.09 10.52
N LEU A 345 -12.43 -16.27 9.68
CA LEU A 345 -12.88 -16.02 8.31
C LEU A 345 -12.93 -17.29 7.46
N ASN A 346 -12.04 -18.27 7.72
CA ASN A 346 -12.00 -19.51 6.94
C ASN A 346 -13.23 -20.37 7.22
N VAL A 347 -13.66 -20.44 8.48
CA VAL A 347 -14.85 -21.22 8.87
C VAL A 347 -16.10 -20.65 8.19
N ILE A 348 -16.25 -19.33 8.17
CA ILE A 348 -17.39 -18.68 7.50
C ILE A 348 -17.32 -18.86 5.98
N ARG A 349 -16.14 -18.67 5.38
CA ARG A 349 -15.91 -18.93 3.95
C ARG A 349 -16.31 -20.35 3.57
N ASP A 350 -15.85 -21.34 4.33
CA ASP A 350 -16.09 -22.75 4.03
C ASP A 350 -17.58 -23.12 4.23
N ALA A 351 -18.23 -22.60 5.26
CA ALA A 351 -19.68 -22.76 5.45
C ALA A 351 -20.50 -22.13 4.30
N LEU A 352 -20.07 -20.96 3.79
CA LEU A 352 -20.70 -20.32 2.64
C LEU A 352 -20.45 -21.11 1.35
N ARG A 353 -19.27 -21.69 1.16
CA ARG A 353 -18.95 -22.56 0.01
C ARG A 353 -19.77 -23.84 0.02
N ASP A 354 -20.00 -24.42 1.19
CA ASP A 354 -20.85 -25.61 1.33
C ASP A 354 -22.31 -25.30 0.93
N ARG A 355 -22.78 -24.08 1.22
CA ARG A 355 -24.13 -23.64 0.82
C ARG A 355 -24.22 -23.29 -0.66
N PHE A 356 -23.23 -22.58 -1.16
CA PHE A 356 -23.15 -22.06 -2.52
C PHE A 356 -21.96 -22.70 -3.26
N PRO A 357 -22.07 -23.99 -3.62
CA PRO A 357 -20.97 -24.69 -4.27
C PRO A 357 -20.64 -24.05 -5.63
N PRO A 358 -19.35 -23.89 -5.96
CA PRO A 358 -18.91 -23.21 -7.17
C PRO A 358 -19.39 -23.91 -8.44
N GLU A 359 -19.61 -25.23 -8.40
CA GLU A 359 -20.11 -26.02 -9.53
C GLU A 359 -21.55 -25.66 -9.93
N LEU A 360 -22.34 -25.11 -9.01
CA LEU A 360 -23.75 -24.78 -9.25
C LEU A 360 -23.99 -23.29 -9.49
N TYR A 361 -23.30 -22.43 -8.72
CA TYR A 361 -23.59 -20.99 -8.69
C TYR A 361 -22.57 -20.13 -9.45
N ALA A 362 -21.42 -20.69 -9.88
CA ALA A 362 -20.28 -19.93 -10.39
C ALA A 362 -19.84 -18.80 -9.44
N TYR A 363 -19.98 -19.05 -8.12
CA TYR A 363 -19.55 -18.15 -7.07
C TYR A 363 -18.15 -18.50 -6.61
N ASN A 364 -17.32 -17.49 -6.47
CA ASN A 364 -16.00 -17.56 -5.88
C ASN A 364 -16.05 -16.84 -4.53
N ILE A 365 -15.96 -17.61 -3.45
CA ILE A 365 -16.03 -17.09 -2.08
C ILE A 365 -14.62 -17.05 -1.52
N GLN A 366 -14.13 -15.86 -1.21
CA GLN A 366 -12.75 -15.63 -0.78
C GLN A 366 -12.73 -14.71 0.45
N THR A 367 -11.77 -14.94 1.33
CA THR A 367 -11.43 -13.94 2.36
C THR A 367 -10.50 -12.89 1.76
N TRP A 368 -10.40 -11.72 2.40
CA TRP A 368 -9.40 -10.72 2.00
C TRP A 368 -7.97 -11.29 1.98
N ARG A 369 -7.67 -12.28 2.85
CA ARG A 369 -6.37 -12.97 2.91
C ARG A 369 -6.12 -13.87 1.70
N ASP A 370 -7.19 -14.46 1.16
CA ASP A 370 -7.11 -15.30 -0.04
C ASP A 370 -6.85 -14.43 -1.28
N LEU A 371 -7.52 -13.27 -1.37
CA LEU A 371 -7.31 -12.28 -2.45
C LEU A 371 -5.88 -11.75 -2.46
N GLN A 372 -5.30 -11.50 -1.28
CA GLN A 372 -3.94 -10.99 -1.11
C GLN A 372 -2.88 -12.09 -0.97
N GLY A 373 -3.20 -13.33 -1.34
CA GLY A 373 -2.30 -14.48 -1.23
C GLY A 373 -0.88 -14.23 -1.76
N PRO A 374 -0.70 -13.70 -2.98
CA PRO A 374 0.63 -13.40 -3.53
C PRO A 374 1.42 -12.40 -2.66
N LEU A 375 0.81 -11.28 -2.28
CA LEU A 375 1.45 -10.23 -1.49
C LEU A 375 1.80 -10.71 -0.08
N LEU A 376 0.85 -11.35 0.61
CA LEU A 376 1.08 -11.93 1.94
C LEU A 376 2.13 -13.05 1.91
N SER A 377 2.20 -13.83 0.82
CA SER A 377 3.24 -14.85 0.64
C SER A 377 4.63 -14.23 0.47
N ALA A 378 4.73 -13.10 -0.24
CA ALA A 378 5.97 -12.35 -0.38
C ALA A 378 6.45 -11.83 0.98
N VAL A 379 5.58 -11.22 1.77
CA VAL A 379 5.90 -10.75 3.13
C VAL A 379 6.35 -11.91 4.04
N ARG A 380 5.72 -13.08 3.94
CA ARG A 380 6.13 -14.28 4.69
C ARG A 380 7.50 -14.79 4.25
N LEU A 381 7.80 -14.80 2.96
CA LEU A 381 9.12 -15.20 2.44
C LEU A 381 10.19 -14.23 2.94
N GLU A 382 9.94 -12.93 2.88
CA GLU A 382 10.85 -11.91 3.37
C GLU A 382 11.11 -12.06 4.88
N THR A 383 10.05 -12.21 5.68
CA THR A 383 10.17 -12.43 7.13
C THR A 383 10.95 -13.71 7.43
N THR A 384 10.77 -14.77 6.62
CA THR A 384 11.51 -16.04 6.78
C THR A 384 12.99 -15.85 6.49
N ILE A 385 13.34 -15.16 5.41
CA ILE A 385 14.74 -14.86 5.05
C ILE A 385 15.40 -14.02 6.15
N LEU A 386 14.72 -12.98 6.63
CA LEU A 386 15.25 -12.13 7.71
C LEU A 386 15.44 -12.89 9.02
N ASN A 387 14.52 -13.80 9.38
CA ASN A 387 14.69 -14.66 10.55
C ASN A 387 15.92 -15.57 10.41
N ILE A 388 16.20 -16.10 9.21
CA ILE A 388 17.40 -16.90 8.93
C ILE A 388 18.67 -16.04 9.05
N LEU A 389 18.69 -14.85 8.44
CA LEU A 389 19.81 -13.92 8.54
C LEU A 389 20.07 -13.50 9.98
N LEU A 390 19.00 -13.22 10.72
CA LEU A 390 19.08 -12.83 12.11
C LEU A 390 19.65 -13.97 12.97
N PHE A 391 19.17 -15.19 12.78
CA PHE A 391 19.74 -16.37 13.41
C PHE A 391 21.25 -16.49 13.12
N LEU A 392 21.67 -16.25 11.87
CA LEU A 392 23.08 -16.29 11.49
C LEU A 392 23.90 -15.18 12.17
N ILE A 393 23.41 -13.95 12.23
CA ILE A 393 24.07 -12.82 12.90
C ILE A 393 24.27 -13.14 14.39
N ILE A 394 23.23 -13.64 15.04
CA ILE A 394 23.28 -14.03 16.46
C ILE A 394 24.26 -15.20 16.66
N ALA A 395 24.26 -16.19 15.77
CA ALA A 395 25.18 -17.32 15.84
C ALA A 395 26.64 -16.86 15.72
N VAL A 396 26.94 -15.99 14.74
CA VAL A 396 28.27 -15.41 14.54
C VAL A 396 28.70 -14.58 15.75
N ALA A 397 27.80 -13.75 16.29
CA ALA A 397 28.06 -13.01 17.53
C ALA A 397 28.33 -13.96 18.72
N GLY A 398 27.54 -15.02 18.86
CA GLY A 398 27.73 -16.08 19.86
C GLY A 398 29.09 -16.76 19.78
N PHE A 399 29.56 -17.09 18.58
CA PHE A 399 30.92 -17.60 18.35
C PHE A 399 31.99 -16.57 18.69
N GLY A 400 31.77 -15.30 18.34
CA GLY A 400 32.66 -14.20 18.72
C GLY A 400 32.81 -14.08 20.24
N ILE A 401 31.70 -14.20 20.98
CA ILE A 401 31.71 -14.23 22.45
C ILE A 401 32.51 -15.44 22.95
N LEU A 402 32.22 -16.65 22.45
CA LEU A 402 32.93 -17.87 22.84
C LEU A 402 34.45 -17.76 22.62
N ALA A 403 34.87 -17.31 21.44
CA ALA A 403 36.28 -17.13 21.11
C ALA A 403 36.95 -16.12 22.05
N THR A 404 36.26 -15.02 22.35
CA THR A 404 36.78 -14.00 23.25
C THR A 404 36.90 -14.51 24.69
N PHE A 405 35.89 -15.22 25.19
CA PHE A 405 35.93 -15.85 26.52
C PHE A 405 37.03 -16.90 26.64
N PHE A 406 37.23 -17.68 25.58
CA PHE A 406 38.32 -18.65 25.53
C PHE A 406 39.67 -17.95 25.64
N MET A 407 39.87 -16.86 24.90
CA MET A 407 41.08 -16.05 24.97
C MET A 407 41.31 -15.46 26.37
N ILE A 408 40.25 -14.94 27.02
CA ILE A 408 40.34 -14.43 28.40
C ILE A 408 40.84 -15.50 29.37
N VAL A 409 40.36 -16.74 29.26
CA VAL A 409 40.82 -17.86 30.10
C VAL A 409 42.29 -18.18 29.84
N VAL A 410 42.71 -18.22 28.58
CA VAL A 410 44.10 -18.51 28.20
C VAL A 410 45.05 -17.45 28.74
N GLU A 411 44.74 -16.17 28.57
CA GLU A 411 45.58 -15.08 29.11
C GLU A 411 45.60 -15.03 30.65
N LYS A 412 44.62 -15.66 31.31
CA LYS A 412 44.47 -15.71 32.77
C LYS A 412 44.84 -17.05 33.39
N THR A 413 45.49 -17.92 32.63
CA THR A 413 45.98 -19.23 33.09
C THR A 413 46.77 -19.13 34.40
N ARG A 414 47.72 -18.19 34.51
CA ARG A 414 48.55 -18.00 35.72
C ARG A 414 47.74 -17.57 36.94
N ASP A 415 46.84 -16.60 36.76
CA ASP A 415 45.95 -16.09 37.81
C ASP A 415 44.99 -17.19 38.32
N ILE A 416 44.51 -18.06 37.43
CA ILE A 416 43.71 -19.24 37.80
C ILE A 416 44.56 -20.24 38.60
N GLY A 417 45.81 -20.46 38.18
CA GLY A 417 46.76 -21.35 38.85
C GLY A 417 47.04 -20.96 40.29
N THR A 418 47.28 -19.67 40.56
CA THR A 418 47.50 -19.15 41.92
C THR A 418 46.25 -19.28 42.79
N LEU A 419 45.07 -18.96 42.24
CA LEU A 419 43.78 -19.15 42.93
C LEU A 419 43.57 -20.61 43.37
N LYS A 420 43.86 -21.58 42.50
CA LYS A 420 43.72 -23.00 42.83
C LYS A 420 44.81 -23.49 43.79
N ALA A 421 46.02 -22.95 43.71
CA ALA A 421 47.08 -23.24 44.69
C ALA A 421 46.74 -22.75 46.10
N LEU A 422 45.99 -21.64 46.21
CA LEU A 422 45.44 -21.12 47.46
C LEU A 422 44.19 -21.88 47.96
N GLY A 423 43.76 -22.94 47.26
CA GLY A 423 42.64 -23.80 47.68
C GLY A 423 41.29 -23.50 47.01
N ALA A 424 41.24 -22.68 45.95
CA ALA A 424 39.98 -22.47 45.23
C ALA A 424 39.49 -23.75 44.54
N SER A 425 38.23 -24.12 44.78
CA SER A 425 37.58 -25.27 44.12
C SER A 425 37.34 -25.01 42.63
N GLY A 426 37.32 -26.06 41.80
CA GLY A 426 37.03 -25.93 40.36
C GLY A 426 35.66 -25.30 40.07
N ARG A 427 34.65 -25.61 40.88
CA ARG A 427 33.33 -24.94 40.85
C ARG A 427 33.44 -23.46 41.20
N GLY A 428 34.27 -23.10 42.18
CA GLY A 428 34.56 -21.71 42.54
C GLY A 428 35.14 -20.94 41.36
N VAL A 429 36.15 -21.48 40.69
CA VAL A 429 36.75 -20.86 39.49
C VAL A 429 35.73 -20.77 38.35
N SER A 430 34.98 -21.83 38.06
CA SER A 430 33.94 -21.84 37.02
C SER A 430 32.89 -20.75 37.24
N SER A 431 32.42 -20.57 38.49
CA SER A 431 31.40 -19.58 38.83
C SER A 431 31.84 -18.13 38.57
N ILE A 432 33.14 -17.84 38.66
CA ILE A 432 33.69 -16.51 38.36
C ILE A 432 33.49 -16.21 36.86
N PHE A 433 33.85 -17.16 36.00
CA PHE A 433 33.72 -16.99 34.54
C PHE A 433 32.26 -16.99 34.08
N MET A 434 31.38 -17.81 34.67
CA MET A 434 29.94 -17.75 34.37
C MET A 434 29.30 -16.43 34.79
N THR A 435 29.67 -15.89 35.97
CA THR A 435 29.19 -14.57 36.42
C THR A 435 29.69 -13.45 35.50
N TYR A 436 30.91 -13.59 34.98
CA TYR A 436 31.45 -12.68 33.99
C TYR A 436 30.67 -12.75 32.66
N GLY A 437 30.35 -13.96 32.19
CA GLY A 437 29.43 -14.20 31.06
C GLY A 437 28.09 -13.50 31.23
N LEU A 438 27.48 -13.67 32.39
CA LEU A 438 26.20 -13.05 32.74
C LEU A 438 26.27 -11.52 32.74
N LEU A 439 27.27 -10.94 33.42
CA LEU A 439 27.46 -9.48 33.48
C LEU A 439 27.70 -8.88 32.10
N LEU A 440 28.54 -9.54 31.29
CA LEU A 440 28.87 -9.05 29.95
C LEU A 440 27.66 -9.15 29.01
N GLY A 441 26.91 -10.24 29.09
CA GLY A 441 25.62 -10.37 28.40
C GLY A 441 24.64 -9.28 28.81
N PHE A 442 24.51 -8.99 30.11
CA PHE A 442 23.59 -7.97 30.60
C PHE A 442 23.97 -6.55 30.15
N VAL A 443 25.26 -6.20 30.23
CA VAL A 443 25.76 -4.88 29.80
C VAL A 443 25.65 -4.73 28.28
N GLY A 444 26.10 -5.72 27.52
CA GLY A 444 26.01 -5.68 26.05
C GLY A 444 24.57 -5.66 25.57
N SER A 445 23.69 -6.46 26.18
CA SER A 445 22.28 -6.48 25.83
C SER A 445 21.59 -5.16 26.22
N GLY A 446 21.90 -4.57 27.38
CA GLY A 446 21.35 -3.28 27.79
C GLY A 446 21.82 -2.13 26.89
N ALA A 447 23.11 -2.10 26.54
CA ALA A 447 23.63 -1.14 25.57
C ALA A 447 23.02 -1.34 24.17
N GLY A 448 22.83 -2.58 23.74
CA GLY A 448 22.17 -2.92 22.47
C GLY A 448 20.70 -2.52 22.45
N LEU A 449 19.99 -2.67 23.58
CA LEU A 449 18.62 -2.20 23.73
C LEU A 449 18.51 -0.69 23.57
N ILE A 450 19.34 0.07 24.30
CA ILE A 450 19.35 1.53 24.23
C ILE A 450 19.73 1.98 22.82
N GLY A 451 20.80 1.42 22.26
CA GLY A 451 21.26 1.77 20.91
C GLY A 451 20.26 1.40 19.82
N GLY A 452 19.63 0.23 19.92
CA GLY A 452 18.61 -0.23 18.98
C GLY A 452 17.35 0.64 19.04
N LEU A 453 16.86 0.97 20.24
CA LEU A 453 15.69 1.86 20.40
C LEU A 453 15.99 3.27 19.92
N LEU A 454 17.18 3.80 20.20
CA LEU A 454 17.61 5.11 19.72
C LEU A 454 17.67 5.13 18.18
N PHE A 455 18.20 4.06 17.58
CA PHE A 455 18.24 3.92 16.12
C PHE A 455 16.84 3.87 15.51
N VAL A 456 15.93 3.07 16.09
CA VAL A 456 14.53 2.99 15.64
C VAL A 456 13.85 4.35 15.74
N HIS A 457 14.08 5.09 16.83
CA HIS A 457 13.50 6.41 17.02
C HIS A 457 13.95 7.44 15.98
N TYR A 458 15.23 7.38 15.55
CA TYR A 458 15.81 8.29 14.57
C TYR A 458 15.94 7.68 13.16
N ILE A 459 15.18 6.62 12.86
CA ILE A 459 15.40 5.87 11.61
C ILE A 459 15.16 6.75 10.36
N ASN A 460 14.14 7.61 10.39
CA ASN A 460 13.82 8.52 9.29
C ASN A 460 14.89 9.61 9.15
N ASP A 461 15.35 10.22 10.25
CA ASP A 461 16.43 11.22 10.22
C ASP A 461 17.76 10.61 9.72
N ILE A 462 18.04 9.36 10.09
CA ILE A 462 19.22 8.62 9.63
C ILE A 462 19.10 8.33 8.13
N ALA A 463 17.90 7.97 7.65
CA ALA A 463 17.66 7.76 6.23
C ALA A 463 17.92 9.04 5.45
N GLU A 464 17.31 10.18 5.81
CA GLU A 464 17.54 11.49 5.18
C GLU A 464 19.02 11.89 5.17
N LEU A 465 19.73 11.65 6.28
CA LEU A 465 21.16 11.90 6.35
C LEU A 465 21.93 11.01 5.37
N LEU A 466 21.56 9.73 5.24
CA LEU A 466 22.19 8.83 4.29
C LEU A 466 21.95 9.29 2.85
N GLU A 467 20.73 9.72 2.52
CA GLU A 467 20.35 10.24 1.20
C GLU A 467 21.19 11.45 0.81
N MET A 468 21.43 12.36 1.76
CA MET A 468 22.32 13.51 1.56
C MET A 468 23.75 13.08 1.22
N PHE A 469 24.24 11.97 1.79
CA PHE A 469 25.61 11.48 1.56
C PHE A 469 25.75 10.59 0.32
N THR A 470 24.79 9.71 0.05
CA THR A 470 24.82 8.74 -1.05
C THR A 470 24.29 9.34 -2.35
N GLY A 471 23.46 10.39 -2.27
CA GLY A 471 22.71 10.93 -3.40
C GLY A 471 21.67 9.94 -3.95
N GLN A 472 21.40 8.85 -3.22
CA GLN A 472 20.38 7.85 -3.55
C GLN A 472 19.38 7.79 -2.41
N GLU A 473 18.11 7.90 -2.77
CA GLU A 473 17.01 7.74 -1.82
C GLU A 473 16.99 6.31 -1.29
N VAL A 474 17.00 6.19 0.04
CA VAL A 474 16.96 4.89 0.71
C VAL A 474 15.54 4.33 0.63
N PHE A 475 14.54 5.21 0.55
CA PHE A 475 13.14 4.85 0.49
C PHE A 475 12.38 5.80 -0.45
N ASP A 476 11.89 5.29 -1.59
CA ASP A 476 11.19 6.11 -2.59
C ASP A 476 9.69 6.25 -2.26
N PRO A 477 9.20 7.44 -1.82
CA PRO A 477 7.79 7.66 -1.48
C PRO A 477 6.86 7.59 -2.69
N THR A 478 7.39 7.65 -3.92
CA THR A 478 6.60 7.54 -5.15
C THR A 478 6.21 6.10 -5.47
N VAL A 479 6.98 5.12 -4.96
CA VAL A 479 6.71 3.69 -5.15
C VAL A 479 5.88 3.13 -4.01
N TYR A 480 6.26 3.44 -2.77
CA TYR A 480 5.67 2.81 -1.59
C TYR A 480 4.56 3.63 -0.91
N TYR A 481 4.34 4.90 -1.30
CA TYR A 481 3.28 5.78 -0.79
C TYR A 481 3.22 5.92 0.75
N PHE A 482 4.23 5.47 1.48
CA PHE A 482 4.47 5.84 2.86
C PHE A 482 5.39 7.05 2.88
N THR A 483 5.02 8.07 3.66
CA THR A 483 5.83 9.26 3.88
C THR A 483 6.99 9.02 4.85
N GLU A 484 6.88 7.99 5.70
CA GLU A 484 7.86 7.64 6.72
C GLU A 484 8.01 6.12 6.82
N ILE A 485 9.16 5.63 7.30
CA ILE A 485 9.40 4.21 7.54
C ILE A 485 8.62 3.79 8.79
N PRO A 486 7.59 2.93 8.68
CA PRO A 486 6.80 2.52 9.83
C PRO A 486 7.64 1.62 10.75
N THR A 487 7.66 1.93 12.04
CA THR A 487 8.34 1.11 13.05
C THR A 487 7.43 0.84 14.24
N ILE A 488 7.29 -0.44 14.62
CA ILE A 488 6.49 -0.87 15.77
C ILE A 488 7.36 -1.68 16.70
N VAL A 489 7.48 -1.21 17.94
CA VAL A 489 8.30 -1.86 18.97
C VAL A 489 7.41 -2.61 19.96
N HIS A 490 7.45 -3.94 19.93
CA HIS A 490 6.74 -4.78 20.89
C HIS A 490 7.60 -5.06 22.14
N PRO A 491 7.16 -4.65 23.36
CA PRO A 491 7.93 -4.86 24.59
C PRO A 491 8.24 -6.33 24.87
N PHE A 492 7.31 -7.23 24.53
CA PHE A 492 7.50 -8.67 24.70
C PHE A 492 8.67 -9.20 23.87
N THR A 493 8.78 -8.75 22.61
CA THR A 493 9.89 -9.13 21.74
C THR A 493 11.22 -8.60 22.27
N LEU A 494 11.26 -7.35 22.77
CA LEU A 494 12.46 -6.81 23.41
C LEU A 494 12.93 -7.67 24.59
N VAL A 495 12.01 -8.10 25.45
CA VAL A 495 12.35 -8.96 26.60
C VAL A 495 12.92 -10.31 26.14
N TRP A 496 12.32 -10.94 25.13
CA TRP A 496 12.83 -12.20 24.58
C TRP A 496 14.22 -12.06 23.97
N VAL A 497 14.46 -10.96 23.27
CA VAL A 497 15.75 -10.65 22.65
C VAL A 497 16.82 -10.45 23.73
N MET A 498 16.50 -9.69 24.78
CA MET A 498 17.38 -9.48 25.91
C MET A 498 17.71 -10.81 26.63
N CYS A 499 16.69 -11.60 26.93
CA CYS A 499 16.85 -12.91 27.55
C CYS A 499 17.66 -13.87 26.67
N GLY A 500 17.42 -13.88 25.36
CA GLY A 500 18.13 -14.68 24.38
C GLY A 500 19.62 -14.31 24.31
N ALA A 501 19.93 -13.01 24.21
CA ALA A 501 21.31 -12.52 24.17
C ALA A 501 22.10 -12.85 25.44
N VAL A 502 21.48 -12.62 26.61
CA VAL A 502 22.07 -13.01 27.90
C VAL A 502 22.25 -14.53 27.98
N GLY A 503 21.25 -15.31 27.53
CA GLY A 503 21.31 -16.77 27.48
C GLY A 503 22.47 -17.27 26.62
N ILE A 504 22.66 -16.69 25.44
CA ILE A 504 23.77 -17.04 24.53
C ILE A 504 25.11 -16.66 25.13
N ALA A 505 25.24 -15.49 25.74
CA ALA A 505 26.47 -15.07 26.42
C ALA A 505 26.85 -16.03 27.57
N VAL A 506 25.87 -16.45 28.36
CA VAL A 506 26.08 -17.44 29.42
C VAL A 506 26.48 -18.79 28.81
N MET A 507 25.75 -19.30 27.81
CA MET A 507 26.07 -20.56 27.14
C MET A 507 27.49 -20.56 26.54
N ALA A 508 27.88 -19.48 25.85
CA ALA A 508 29.21 -19.31 25.29
C ALA A 508 30.30 -19.30 26.37
N SER A 509 30.01 -18.78 27.57
CA SER A 509 30.97 -18.75 28.69
C SER A 509 31.19 -20.12 29.36
N VAL A 510 30.28 -21.08 29.17
CA VAL A 510 30.33 -22.40 29.84
C VAL A 510 31.59 -23.18 29.45
N LEU A 511 31.90 -23.28 28.16
CA LEU A 511 33.04 -24.06 27.66
C LEU A 511 34.38 -23.56 28.22
N PRO A 512 34.71 -22.25 28.13
CA PRO A 512 35.91 -21.68 28.75
C PRO A 512 35.91 -21.82 30.28
N ALA A 513 34.77 -21.63 30.95
CA ALA A 513 34.66 -21.78 32.40
C ALA A 513 34.96 -23.21 32.86
N MET A 514 34.48 -24.22 32.12
CA MET A 514 34.78 -25.63 32.39
C MET A 514 36.27 -25.93 32.20
N ARG A 515 36.90 -25.34 31.18
CA ARG A 515 38.35 -25.49 30.94
C ARG A 515 39.17 -24.90 32.09
N ALA A 516 38.85 -23.69 32.55
CA ALA A 516 39.50 -23.07 33.71
C ALA A 516 39.32 -23.92 34.99
N ALA A 517 38.12 -24.46 35.19
CA ALA A 517 37.80 -25.31 36.35
C ALA A 517 38.60 -26.61 36.41
N ARG A 518 39.03 -27.16 35.26
CA ARG A 518 39.79 -28.42 35.17
C ARG A 518 41.32 -28.24 35.14
N MET A 519 41.81 -27.00 35.11
CA MET A 519 43.25 -26.71 35.02
C MET A 519 44.03 -27.12 36.29
N HIS A 520 45.14 -27.84 36.17
CA HIS A 520 45.97 -28.22 37.32
C HIS A 520 46.90 -27.06 37.75
N PRO A 521 47.02 -26.75 39.06
CA PRO A 521 47.85 -25.63 39.55
C PRO A 521 49.30 -25.73 39.09
N VAL A 522 49.86 -26.95 39.11
CA VAL A 522 51.24 -27.23 38.70
C VAL A 522 51.44 -26.93 37.21
N GLN A 523 50.47 -27.26 36.35
CA GLN A 523 50.57 -26.97 34.91
C GLN A 523 50.45 -25.47 34.63
N ALA A 524 49.58 -24.76 35.36
CA ALA A 524 49.36 -23.32 35.18
C ALA A 524 50.56 -22.45 35.62
N LEU A 525 51.40 -22.94 36.54
CA LEU A 525 52.57 -22.23 37.07
C LEU A 525 53.90 -22.64 36.40
N ARG A 526 53.88 -23.67 35.54
CA ARG A 526 55.09 -24.24 34.91
C ARG A 526 55.46 -23.61 33.57
N PHE A 527 54.56 -22.84 32.96
CA PHE A 527 54.83 -22.12 31.71
C PHE A 527 55.59 -20.82 32.01
N GLU A 528 56.93 -20.91 31.90
CA GLU A 528 57.77 -19.85 31.34
C GLU A 528 57.98 -20.14 29.85
#